data_AF-A0A3C2D4A2-F1
#
_entry.id   AF-A0A3C2D4A2-F1
#
_cell.length_a   1.000
_cell.length_b   1.000
_cell.length_c   1.000
_cell.angle_alpha   90.00
_cell.angle_beta   90.00
_cell.angle_gamma   90.00
#
_symmetry.space_group_name_H-M   'P 1'
#
loop_
_entity.id
_entity.type
_entity.pdbx_description
1 polymer ?
#
loop_
_entity_poly.entity_id
_entity_poly.type
_entity_poly.pdbx_seq_one_letter_code
_entity_poly.pdbx_strand_id
1 'polypeptide(L)'
;MKFLTRSNIIPLFKGVVDAIQPYARSNQVSLIFRPEITELVVEYHPEIVIHDVTQLLCNIIAFTPQNYHIEMKIHEVVIDDEPYLEIGIKNNGANLARITEITAHITNKVKVTSLAHNETLYQLYISYNKPEIQELNTDISKIDHHGIPAYYAQISKKLRSHFANPENLERAAAIKNQADGVFLQKINALIMSNLEHEGFNPDCLCKGMALSRTQLYRKLKALTHQPPAQYIQFVRLQKAKEYLQNTEFNVGEVVLKVGFASHSHFTRAFHDQFGFKPSFLKKDNPENGT
;
A
#
# COMPACT_ATOMS: atom_id res chain seq x y z
N MET A 1 -1.97 -10.09 18.26
CA MET A 1 -3.23 -10.85 18.47
C MET A 1 -4.23 -10.32 17.46
N LYS A 2 -4.64 -11.11 16.45
CA LYS A 2 -5.58 -10.65 15.41
C LYS A 2 -6.97 -10.58 16.04
N PHE A 3 -7.52 -9.38 16.21
CA PHE A 3 -8.85 -9.22 16.79
C PHE A 3 -9.92 -9.55 15.74
N LEU A 4 -10.87 -10.41 16.10
CA LEU A 4 -12.10 -10.64 15.34
C LEU A 4 -13.12 -9.57 15.75
N THR A 5 -13.75 -8.91 14.78
CA THR A 5 -14.73 -7.85 15.03
C THR A 5 -16.06 -8.23 14.41
N ARG A 6 -17.15 -8.03 15.16
CA ARG A 6 -18.52 -8.19 14.71
C ARG A 6 -19.18 -6.82 14.58
N SER A 7 -19.34 -6.31 13.36
CA SER A 7 -19.94 -4.99 13.14
C SER A 7 -20.42 -4.78 11.71
N ASN A 8 -21.12 -3.67 11.46
CA ASN A 8 -21.40 -3.24 10.10
C ASN A 8 -20.08 -2.87 9.40
N ILE A 9 -19.74 -3.61 8.34
CA ILE A 9 -18.46 -3.45 7.64
C ILE A 9 -18.47 -2.29 6.62
N ILE A 10 -19.63 -1.79 6.21
CA ILE A 10 -19.72 -0.73 5.18
C ILE A 10 -19.02 0.57 5.58
N PRO A 11 -19.16 1.09 6.82
CA PRO A 11 -18.39 2.26 7.28
C PRO A 11 -16.87 2.09 7.21
N LEU A 12 -16.36 0.86 7.35
CA LEU A 12 -14.92 0.58 7.23
C LEU A 12 -14.41 0.93 5.83
N PHE A 13 -15.09 0.44 4.79
CA PHE A 13 -14.67 0.68 3.41
C PHE A 13 -14.81 2.15 3.01
N LYS A 14 -15.87 2.82 3.48
CA LYS A 14 -16.02 4.26 3.30
C LYS A 14 -14.81 5.00 3.87
N GLY A 15 -14.42 4.67 5.10
CA GLY A 15 -13.24 5.27 5.72
C GLY A 15 -11.95 4.97 4.96
N VAL A 16 -11.77 3.76 4.42
CA VAL A 16 -10.58 3.39 3.63
C VAL A 16 -10.51 4.22 2.36
N VAL A 17 -11.63 4.36 1.64
CA VAL A 17 -11.70 5.21 0.44
C VAL A 17 -11.41 6.67 0.78
N ASP A 18 -12.02 7.21 1.83
CA ASP A 18 -11.79 8.58 2.28
C ASP A 18 -10.32 8.83 2.64
N ALA A 19 -9.64 7.86 3.26
CA ALA A 19 -8.22 7.92 3.59
C ALA A 19 -7.31 7.90 2.34
N ILE A 20 -7.75 7.22 1.28
CA ILE A 20 -6.99 7.10 0.02
C ILE A 20 -7.26 8.28 -0.92
N GLN A 21 -8.33 9.04 -0.74
CA GLN A 21 -8.69 10.19 -1.57
C GLN A 21 -7.51 11.16 -1.84
N PRO A 22 -6.69 11.58 -0.86
CA PRO A 22 -5.56 12.46 -1.14
C PRO A 22 -4.53 11.85 -2.08
N TYR A 23 -4.30 10.54 -2.00
CA TYR A 23 -3.39 9.82 -2.91
C TYR A 23 -3.96 9.73 -4.32
N ALA A 24 -5.25 9.41 -4.46
CA ALA A 24 -5.95 9.42 -5.75
C ALA A 24 -5.86 10.81 -6.42
N ARG A 25 -6.16 11.87 -5.66
CA ARG A 25 -6.06 13.27 -6.13
C ARG A 25 -4.64 13.66 -6.53
N SER A 26 -3.62 13.25 -5.77
CA SER A 26 -2.21 13.51 -6.12
C SER A 26 -1.84 12.87 -7.46
N ASN A 27 -2.39 11.70 -7.77
CA ASN A 27 -2.21 11.01 -9.04
C ASN A 27 -3.18 11.49 -10.14
N GLN A 28 -4.01 12.50 -9.86
CA GLN A 28 -5.06 13.00 -10.77
C GLN A 28 -6.06 11.92 -11.19
N VAL A 29 -6.35 10.97 -10.29
CA VAL A 29 -7.34 9.91 -10.48
C VAL A 29 -8.54 10.18 -9.58
N SER A 30 -9.75 10.08 -10.12
CA SER A 30 -10.98 10.21 -9.34
C SER A 30 -11.33 8.86 -8.69
N LEU A 31 -11.33 8.77 -7.37
CA LEU A 31 -11.79 7.57 -6.66
C LEU A 31 -13.23 7.77 -6.17
N ILE A 32 -14.12 6.84 -6.49
CA ILE A 32 -15.55 6.91 -6.16
C ILE A 32 -15.96 5.63 -5.43
N PHE A 33 -16.63 5.78 -4.29
CA PHE A 33 -17.23 4.68 -3.54
C PHE A 33 -18.75 4.67 -3.76
N ARG A 34 -19.29 3.56 -4.29
CA ARG A 34 -20.72 3.35 -4.51
C ARG A 34 -21.14 1.96 -4.01
N PRO A 35 -21.34 1.78 -2.69
CA PRO A 35 -21.78 0.51 -2.17
C PRO A 35 -23.20 0.19 -2.66
N GLU A 36 -23.47 -1.07 -3.02
CA GLU A 36 -24.82 -1.51 -3.43
C GLU A 36 -25.67 -1.93 -2.23
N ILE A 37 -25.00 -2.18 -1.10
CA ILE A 37 -25.59 -2.47 0.21
C ILE A 37 -25.21 -1.38 1.22
N THR A 38 -26.18 -0.91 2.01
CA THR A 38 -25.95 0.17 3.00
C THR A 38 -25.49 -0.36 4.36
N GLU A 39 -25.87 -1.59 4.69
CA GLU A 39 -25.53 -2.24 5.95
C GLU A 39 -25.25 -3.72 5.75
N LEU A 40 -24.17 -4.20 6.37
CA LEU A 40 -23.81 -5.61 6.37
C LEU A 40 -23.07 -5.94 7.66
N VAL A 41 -23.75 -6.60 8.60
CA VAL A 41 -23.19 -7.00 9.88
C VAL A 41 -22.52 -8.37 9.74
N VAL A 42 -21.21 -8.39 9.92
CA VAL A 42 -20.38 -9.58 9.68
C VAL A 42 -19.28 -9.70 10.72
N GLU A 43 -18.78 -10.93 10.88
CA GLU A 43 -17.56 -11.19 11.64
C GLU A 43 -16.35 -11.20 10.69
N TYR A 44 -15.37 -10.35 10.96
CA TYR A 44 -14.20 -10.19 10.10
C TYR A 44 -12.96 -9.75 10.89
N HIS A 45 -11.79 -9.87 10.25
CA HIS A 45 -10.52 -9.36 10.75
C HIS A 45 -10.19 -8.00 10.10
N PRO A 46 -10.39 -6.85 10.78
CA PRO A 46 -10.25 -5.54 10.17
C PRO A 46 -8.87 -5.32 9.52
N GLU A 47 -7.80 -5.78 10.16
CA GLU A 47 -6.44 -5.62 9.66
C GLU A 47 -6.22 -6.24 8.27
N ILE A 48 -6.78 -7.43 8.04
CA ILE A 48 -6.63 -8.17 6.78
C ILE A 48 -7.45 -7.48 5.68
N VAL A 49 -8.71 -7.16 6.00
CA VAL A 49 -9.62 -6.48 5.06
C VAL A 49 -9.05 -5.13 4.62
N ILE A 50 -8.60 -4.33 5.58
CA ILE A 50 -8.03 -3.01 5.32
C ILE A 50 -6.74 -3.15 4.49
N HIS A 51 -5.85 -4.07 4.86
CA HIS A 51 -4.60 -4.29 4.14
C HIS A 51 -4.86 -4.59 2.67
N ASP A 52 -5.71 -5.59 2.39
CA ASP A 52 -5.95 -6.06 1.03
C ASP A 52 -6.66 -5.02 0.18
N VAL A 53 -7.75 -4.42 0.68
CA VAL A 53 -8.46 -3.37 -0.05
C VAL A 53 -7.57 -2.18 -0.33
N THR A 54 -6.75 -1.80 0.65
CA THR A 54 -5.87 -0.66 0.44
C THR A 54 -4.76 -0.97 -0.56
N GLN A 55 -4.12 -2.13 -0.46
CA GLN A 55 -3.09 -2.56 -1.41
C GLN A 55 -3.64 -2.55 -2.83
N LEU A 56 -4.84 -3.08 -3.00
CA LEU A 56 -5.49 -3.15 -4.29
C LEU A 56 -5.82 -1.76 -4.82
N LEU A 57 -6.48 -0.91 -4.03
CA LEU A 57 -6.82 0.48 -4.42
C LEU A 57 -5.57 1.29 -4.76
N CYS A 58 -4.54 1.26 -3.92
CA CYS A 58 -3.30 2.00 -4.15
C CYS A 58 -2.60 1.54 -5.43
N ASN A 59 -2.47 0.22 -5.64
CA ASN A 59 -1.89 -0.31 -6.86
C ASN A 59 -2.69 0.16 -8.08
N ILE A 60 -4.01 -0.03 -8.07
CA ILE A 60 -4.86 0.38 -9.19
C ILE A 60 -4.73 1.89 -9.46
N ILE A 61 -4.70 2.73 -8.42
CA ILE A 61 -4.46 4.19 -8.55
C ILE A 61 -3.12 4.47 -9.22
N ALA A 62 -2.05 3.81 -8.78
CA ALA A 62 -0.70 4.04 -9.31
C ALA A 62 -0.58 3.70 -10.81
N PHE A 63 -1.38 2.74 -11.29
CA PHE A 63 -1.37 2.29 -12.68
C PHE A 63 -2.48 2.92 -13.53
N THR A 64 -3.48 3.59 -12.93
CA THR A 64 -4.55 4.26 -13.66
C THR A 64 -4.04 5.60 -14.23
N PRO A 65 -4.28 5.90 -15.52
CA PRO A 65 -3.79 7.15 -16.09
C PRO A 65 -4.49 8.39 -15.49
N GLN A 66 -3.87 9.55 -15.66
CA GLN A 66 -4.42 10.82 -15.17
C GLN A 66 -5.76 11.14 -15.83
N ASN A 67 -6.65 11.80 -15.09
CA ASN A 67 -8.01 12.20 -15.47
C ASN A 67 -8.98 11.03 -15.71
N TYR A 68 -8.60 9.82 -15.33
CA TYR A 68 -9.49 8.66 -15.27
C TYR A 68 -10.03 8.44 -13.86
N HIS A 69 -10.98 7.52 -13.73
CA HIS A 69 -11.66 7.24 -12.49
C HIS A 69 -11.62 5.76 -12.13
N ILE A 70 -11.67 5.54 -10.81
CA ILE A 70 -11.80 4.25 -10.17
C ILE A 70 -13.11 4.24 -9.41
N GLU A 71 -13.90 3.20 -9.60
CA GLU A 71 -15.15 2.96 -8.89
C GLU A 71 -15.02 1.72 -8.02
N MET A 72 -15.28 1.85 -6.72
CA MET A 72 -15.35 0.75 -5.77
C MET A 72 -16.81 0.49 -5.41
N LYS A 73 -17.23 -0.76 -5.60
CA LYS A 73 -18.55 -1.30 -5.27
C LYS A 73 -18.42 -2.44 -4.28
N ILE A 74 -19.49 -2.68 -3.55
CA ILE A 74 -19.61 -3.76 -2.58
C ILE A 74 -20.96 -4.41 -2.75
N HIS A 75 -20.96 -5.72 -2.89
CA HIS A 75 -22.17 -6.53 -2.94
C HIS A 75 -21.91 -7.90 -2.31
N GLU A 76 -22.99 -8.53 -1.85
CA GLU A 76 -22.96 -9.89 -1.33
C GLU A 76 -23.07 -10.89 -2.48
N VAL A 77 -22.27 -11.96 -2.45
CA VAL A 77 -22.35 -13.06 -3.40
C VAL A 77 -22.32 -14.39 -2.65
N VAL A 78 -22.97 -15.41 -3.20
CA VAL A 78 -22.90 -16.79 -2.68
C VAL A 78 -22.08 -17.61 -3.67
N ILE A 79 -21.06 -18.30 -3.18
CA ILE A 79 -20.18 -19.16 -3.98
C ILE A 79 -20.12 -20.51 -3.26
N ASP A 80 -20.52 -21.58 -3.93
CA ASP A 80 -20.54 -22.94 -3.37
C ASP A 80 -21.28 -23.01 -2.02
N ASP A 81 -22.48 -22.40 -1.97
CA ASP A 81 -23.36 -22.26 -0.79
C ASP A 81 -22.79 -21.45 0.39
N GLU A 82 -21.59 -20.86 0.24
CA GLU A 82 -20.96 -20.02 1.25
C GLU A 82 -21.11 -18.51 0.91
N PRO A 83 -21.42 -17.66 1.89
CA PRO A 83 -21.54 -16.22 1.69
C PRO A 83 -20.17 -15.55 1.62
N TYR A 84 -19.99 -14.71 0.60
CA TYR A 84 -18.81 -13.88 0.41
C TYR A 84 -19.21 -12.42 0.25
N LEU A 85 -18.33 -11.56 0.73
CA LEU A 85 -18.38 -10.15 0.42
C LEU A 85 -17.50 -9.92 -0.81
N GLU A 86 -18.11 -9.54 -1.92
CA GLU A 86 -17.36 -9.13 -3.11
C GLU A 86 -17.12 -7.62 -3.05
N ILE A 87 -15.85 -7.26 -3.18
CA ILE A 87 -15.41 -5.89 -3.34
C ILE A 87 -14.94 -5.74 -4.79
N GLY A 88 -15.76 -5.08 -5.60
CA GLY A 88 -15.49 -4.80 -7.00
C GLY A 88 -14.80 -3.45 -7.16
N ILE A 89 -13.56 -3.44 -7.63
CA ILE A 89 -12.83 -2.21 -7.96
C ILE A 89 -12.61 -2.16 -9.47
N LYS A 90 -13.24 -1.17 -10.11
CA LYS A 90 -13.14 -0.97 -11.56
C LYS A 90 -12.34 0.29 -11.85
N ASN A 91 -11.33 0.20 -12.70
CA ASN A 91 -10.70 1.38 -13.31
C ASN A 91 -11.13 1.52 -14.77
N ASN A 92 -11.16 2.76 -15.25
CA ASN A 92 -11.31 3.04 -16.68
C ASN A 92 -10.01 3.60 -17.29
N GLY A 93 -9.96 3.62 -18.62
CA GLY A 93 -8.88 4.28 -19.36
C GLY A 93 -7.58 3.51 -19.54
N ALA A 94 -7.46 2.34 -18.94
CA ALA A 94 -6.32 1.45 -19.15
C ALA A 94 -6.68 -0.01 -18.83
N ASN A 95 -6.27 -0.91 -19.72
CA ASN A 95 -6.34 -2.33 -19.45
C ASN A 95 -5.15 -2.75 -18.58
N LEU A 96 -5.40 -2.90 -17.29
CA LEU A 96 -4.40 -3.22 -16.27
C LEU A 96 -4.37 -4.71 -15.94
N ALA A 97 -5.16 -5.54 -16.62
CA ALA A 97 -5.31 -6.97 -16.32
C ALA A 97 -4.02 -7.78 -16.45
N ARG A 98 -3.04 -7.28 -17.22
CA ARG A 98 -1.74 -7.94 -17.44
C ARG A 98 -0.70 -7.64 -16.36
N ILE A 99 -0.98 -6.73 -15.44
CA ILE A 99 -0.04 -6.28 -14.40
C ILE A 99 -0.29 -7.12 -13.15
N THR A 100 0.40 -8.26 -13.04
CA THR A 100 0.23 -9.22 -11.95
C THR A 100 0.68 -8.64 -10.60
N GLU A 101 1.53 -7.61 -10.61
CA GLU A 101 1.98 -6.88 -9.44
C GLU A 101 0.86 -6.17 -8.69
N ILE A 102 -0.26 -5.85 -9.38
CA ILE A 102 -1.42 -5.23 -8.74
C ILE A 102 -2.03 -6.16 -7.68
N THR A 103 -1.97 -7.46 -7.90
CA THR A 103 -2.56 -8.48 -7.02
C THR A 103 -1.54 -9.30 -6.23
N ALA A 104 -0.24 -9.13 -6.47
CA ALA A 104 0.83 -10.00 -5.93
C ALA A 104 0.95 -10.03 -4.39
N HIS A 105 0.36 -9.07 -3.68
CA HIS A 105 0.43 -8.94 -2.22
C HIS A 105 -0.93 -8.86 -1.57
N ILE A 106 -1.95 -9.44 -2.20
CA ILE A 106 -3.29 -9.54 -1.66
C ILE A 106 -3.46 -10.92 -1.01
N THR A 107 -3.91 -10.93 0.25
CA THR A 107 -4.07 -12.18 1.02
C THR A 107 -5.28 -12.95 0.55
N ASN A 108 -6.39 -12.25 0.32
CA ASN A 108 -7.62 -12.81 -0.21
C ASN A 108 -7.57 -13.02 -1.72
N LYS A 109 -8.41 -13.93 -2.22
CA LYS A 109 -8.50 -14.24 -3.65
C LYS A 109 -8.99 -13.01 -4.42
N VAL A 110 -8.25 -12.64 -5.47
CA VAL A 110 -8.64 -11.60 -6.42
C VAL A 110 -8.84 -12.21 -7.79
N LYS A 111 -10.01 -11.98 -8.38
CA LYS A 111 -10.26 -12.24 -9.81
C LYS A 111 -10.08 -10.94 -10.59
N VAL A 112 -9.32 -11.00 -11.67
CA VAL A 112 -9.06 -9.85 -12.55
C VAL A 112 -9.72 -10.10 -13.90
N THR A 113 -10.56 -9.16 -14.34
CA THR A 113 -11.31 -9.27 -15.59
C THR A 113 -11.03 -8.04 -16.46
N SER A 114 -10.52 -8.26 -17.67
CA SER A 114 -10.47 -7.23 -18.70
C SER A 114 -11.87 -7.00 -19.25
N LEU A 115 -12.32 -5.75 -19.29
CA LEU A 115 -13.63 -5.35 -19.80
C LEU A 115 -13.48 -4.60 -21.13
N ALA A 116 -14.62 -4.25 -21.74
CA ALA A 116 -14.65 -3.40 -22.93
C ALA A 116 -14.03 -2.02 -22.65
N HIS A 117 -13.66 -1.28 -23.71
CA HIS A 117 -13.16 0.09 -23.61
C HIS A 117 -11.90 0.27 -22.72
N ASN A 118 -11.01 -0.73 -22.69
CA ASN A 118 -9.80 -0.72 -21.87
C ASN A 118 -10.10 -0.50 -20.37
N GLU A 119 -11.14 -1.13 -19.86
CA GLU A 119 -11.44 -1.15 -18.43
C GLU A 119 -10.90 -2.44 -17.80
N THR A 120 -10.63 -2.41 -16.49
CA THR A 120 -10.28 -3.62 -15.73
C THR A 120 -11.06 -3.64 -14.42
N LEU A 121 -11.60 -4.81 -14.11
CA LEU A 121 -12.35 -5.09 -12.88
C LEU A 121 -11.56 -6.06 -12.01
N TYR A 122 -11.32 -5.66 -10.77
CA TYR A 122 -10.71 -6.47 -9.72
C TYR A 122 -11.80 -6.84 -8.72
N GLN A 123 -12.02 -8.14 -8.52
CA GLN A 123 -13.03 -8.67 -7.62
C GLN A 123 -12.32 -9.38 -6.47
N LEU A 124 -12.31 -8.75 -5.30
CA LEU A 124 -11.75 -9.29 -4.06
C LEU A 124 -12.87 -9.99 -3.29
N TYR A 125 -12.65 -11.25 -2.92
CA TYR A 125 -13.63 -12.05 -2.18
C TYR A 125 -13.18 -12.22 -0.74
N ILE A 126 -14.02 -11.78 0.19
CA ILE A 126 -13.78 -11.92 1.63
C ILE A 126 -14.84 -12.85 2.19
N SER A 127 -14.42 -14.02 2.66
CA SER A 127 -15.30 -14.93 3.41
C SER A 127 -15.66 -14.29 4.74
N TYR A 128 -16.92 -14.42 5.14
CA TYR A 128 -17.40 -13.93 6.42
C TYR A 128 -18.50 -14.84 6.96
N ASN A 129 -18.69 -14.82 8.28
CA ASN A 129 -19.81 -15.52 8.91
C ASN A 129 -20.97 -14.54 9.15
N LYS A 130 -22.19 -14.92 8.74
CA LYS A 130 -23.41 -14.26 9.22
C LYS A 130 -23.67 -14.73 10.65
N PRO A 131 -23.79 -13.82 11.62
CA PRO A 131 -24.08 -14.22 12.98
C PRO A 131 -25.48 -14.87 13.07
N GLU A 132 -25.57 -16.03 13.74
CA GLU A 132 -26.82 -16.80 13.92
C GLU A 132 -27.86 -16.07 14.79
N ILE A 133 -27.43 -15.11 15.62
CA ILE A 133 -28.27 -14.37 16.57
C ILE A 133 -28.22 -12.88 16.23
N GLN A 134 -29.38 -12.24 16.04
CA GLN A 134 -29.53 -10.83 15.69
C GLN A 134 -29.35 -9.86 16.87
N GLU A 135 -28.75 -10.32 17.98
CA GLU A 135 -28.33 -9.44 19.07
C GLU A 135 -27.17 -8.59 18.60
N LEU A 136 -27.47 -7.32 18.29
CA LEU A 136 -26.44 -6.30 18.23
C LEU A 136 -25.81 -6.25 19.63
N ASN A 137 -24.52 -6.58 19.74
CA ASN A 137 -23.69 -5.88 20.70
C ASN A 137 -23.55 -4.44 20.19
N THR A 138 -24.62 -3.67 20.39
CA THR A 138 -24.67 -2.22 20.28
C THR A 138 -23.75 -1.68 21.35
N ASP A 139 -22.51 -1.41 20.97
CA ASP A 139 -21.91 -0.18 21.44
C ASP A 139 -20.89 0.37 20.44
N ILE A 140 -21.38 0.86 19.30
CA ILE A 140 -20.59 1.74 18.41
C ILE A 140 -20.16 3.01 19.18
N SER A 141 -20.84 3.36 20.27
CA SER A 141 -20.48 4.51 21.12
C SER A 141 -19.34 4.23 22.11
N LYS A 142 -18.95 2.96 22.31
CA LYS A 142 -17.69 2.57 23.00
C LYS A 142 -16.55 2.22 22.05
N ILE A 143 -16.83 2.07 20.75
CA ILE A 143 -15.80 2.15 19.72
C ILE A 143 -15.50 3.63 19.52
N ASP A 144 -14.77 4.15 20.49
CA ASP A 144 -14.25 5.50 20.56
C ASP A 144 -13.96 6.09 19.16
N HIS A 145 -14.78 7.06 18.76
CA HIS A 145 -14.62 7.85 17.55
C HIS A 145 -13.29 8.64 17.52
N HIS A 146 -12.46 8.60 18.58
CA HIS A 146 -11.10 9.11 18.60
C HIS A 146 -10.08 8.13 18.00
N GLY A 147 -10.45 6.85 17.81
CA GLY A 147 -9.62 5.82 17.18
C GLY A 147 -9.73 5.79 15.66
N ILE A 148 -10.87 6.13 15.08
CA ILE A 148 -11.07 6.14 13.62
C ILE A 148 -10.17 7.22 12.97
N PRO A 149 -10.15 8.50 13.38
CA PRO A 149 -9.20 9.46 12.81
C PRO A 149 -7.73 9.10 13.05
N ALA A 150 -7.37 8.55 14.22
CA ALA A 150 -5.98 8.24 14.57
C ALA A 150 -5.45 6.97 13.88
N TYR A 151 -6.22 5.88 13.88
CA TYR A 151 -5.94 4.65 13.13
C TYR A 151 -5.95 4.93 11.62
N TYR A 152 -6.88 5.76 11.13
CA TYR A 152 -6.93 6.12 9.71
C TYR A 152 -5.83 7.12 9.32
N ALA A 153 -5.37 8.00 10.21
CA ALA A 153 -4.19 8.84 9.97
C ALA A 153 -2.89 8.02 9.97
N GLN A 154 -2.79 7.01 10.85
CA GLN A 154 -1.69 6.03 10.87
C GLN A 154 -1.72 5.16 9.62
N ILE A 155 -2.90 4.67 9.21
CA ILE A 155 -3.12 4.00 7.93
C ILE A 155 -2.68 4.94 6.83
N SER A 156 -3.27 6.13 6.64
CA SER A 156 -2.90 7.10 5.59
C SER A 156 -1.40 7.39 5.51
N LYS A 157 -0.71 7.48 6.65
CA LYS A 157 0.75 7.63 6.74
C LYS A 157 1.48 6.35 6.28
N LYS A 158 1.00 5.19 6.74
CA LYS A 158 1.38 3.82 6.34
C LYS A 158 0.99 3.49 4.88
N LEU A 159 0.03 4.19 4.27
CA LEU A 159 -0.45 4.00 2.90
C LEU A 159 0.40 4.76 1.89
N ARG A 160 0.88 5.95 2.27
CA ARG A 160 1.83 6.69 1.44
C ARG A 160 3.20 6.02 1.37
N SER A 161 3.45 5.09 2.27
CA SER A 161 4.77 4.56 2.56
C SER A 161 4.95 3.07 2.25
N HIS A 162 3.90 2.27 2.40
CA HIS A 162 3.93 0.84 2.16
C HIS A 162 3.72 0.49 0.67
N PHE A 163 3.16 1.40 -0.13
CA PHE A 163 2.58 1.06 -1.44
C PHE A 163 3.32 1.61 -2.66
N ALA A 164 4.39 2.38 -2.46
CA ALA A 164 5.17 2.93 -3.55
C ALA A 164 6.38 2.07 -3.91
N ASN A 165 6.31 0.71 -3.88
CA ASN A 165 7.48 -0.14 -4.17
C ASN A 165 8.26 0.44 -5.38
N PRO A 166 9.57 0.73 -5.24
CA PRO A 166 10.37 1.31 -6.31
C PRO A 166 10.16 0.60 -7.67
N GLU A 167 10.04 -0.72 -7.68
CA GLU A 167 9.77 -1.50 -8.90
C GLU A 167 8.38 -1.24 -9.49
N ASN A 168 7.35 -1.07 -8.64
CA ASN A 168 6.00 -0.77 -9.12
C ASN A 168 5.93 0.64 -9.71
N LEU A 169 6.65 1.61 -9.11
CA LEU A 169 6.79 2.95 -9.67
C LEU A 169 7.51 2.93 -11.02
N GLU A 170 8.57 2.13 -11.17
CA GLU A 170 9.26 1.93 -12.46
C GLU A 170 8.32 1.38 -13.53
N ARG A 171 7.62 0.28 -13.23
CA ARG A 171 6.67 -0.35 -14.15
C ARG A 171 5.55 0.60 -14.54
N ALA A 172 4.96 1.31 -13.57
CA ALA A 172 3.89 2.27 -13.81
C ALA A 172 4.35 3.42 -14.71
N ALA A 173 5.54 3.97 -14.42
CA ALA A 173 6.13 5.01 -15.26
C ALA A 173 6.40 4.49 -16.68
N ALA A 174 6.91 3.26 -16.84
CA ALA A 174 7.20 2.66 -18.13
C ALA A 174 5.94 2.48 -19.00
N ILE A 175 4.80 2.14 -18.39
CA ILE A 175 3.50 2.03 -19.07
C ILE A 175 3.06 3.38 -19.63
N LYS A 176 3.19 4.45 -18.84
CA LYS A 176 2.81 5.81 -19.26
C LYS A 176 3.78 6.38 -20.29
N ASN A 177 5.07 6.17 -20.07
CA ASN A 177 6.16 6.66 -20.90
C ASN A 177 7.43 5.83 -20.63
N GLN A 178 7.89 5.09 -21.63
CA GLN A 178 9.07 4.23 -21.50
C GLN A 178 10.31 4.98 -20.99
N ALA A 179 10.50 6.25 -21.38
CA ALA A 179 11.64 7.06 -20.93
C ALA A 179 11.57 7.41 -19.43
N ASP A 180 10.38 7.46 -18.84
CA ASP A 180 10.20 7.71 -17.41
C ASP A 180 10.41 6.45 -16.58
N GLY A 181 10.00 5.28 -17.12
CA GLY A 181 10.37 3.98 -16.55
C GLY A 181 11.89 3.78 -16.48
N VAL A 182 12.59 4.00 -17.59
CA VAL A 182 14.06 3.92 -17.65
C VAL A 182 14.72 4.93 -16.69
N PHE A 183 14.14 6.12 -16.54
CA PHE A 183 14.64 7.11 -15.58
C PHE A 183 14.56 6.59 -14.14
N LEU A 184 13.40 6.08 -13.70
CA LEU A 184 13.24 5.54 -12.35
C LEU A 184 14.11 4.30 -12.12
N GLN A 185 14.22 3.43 -13.12
CA GLN A 185 15.07 2.24 -13.05
C GLN A 185 16.53 2.62 -12.78
N LYS A 186 17.06 3.63 -13.47
CA LYS A 186 18.42 4.13 -13.24
C LYS A 186 18.58 4.73 -11.84
N ILE A 187 17.61 5.50 -11.37
CA ILE A 187 17.62 6.06 -10.00
C ILE A 187 17.66 4.93 -8.96
N ASN A 188 16.76 3.96 -9.10
CA ASN A 188 16.65 2.85 -8.15
C ASN A 188 17.90 1.98 -8.18
N ALA A 189 18.46 1.69 -9.36
CA ALA A 189 19.73 0.98 -9.48
C ALA A 189 20.89 1.73 -8.80
N LEU A 190 20.97 3.05 -8.96
CA LEU A 190 21.99 3.87 -8.28
C LEU A 190 21.84 3.84 -6.75
N ILE A 191 20.61 3.91 -6.23
CA ILE A 191 20.37 3.82 -4.79
C ILE A 191 20.72 2.42 -4.27
N MET A 192 20.29 1.37 -4.97
CA MET A 192 20.51 -0.02 -4.57
C MET A 192 21.98 -0.42 -4.60
N SER A 193 22.74 0.03 -5.59
CA SER A 193 24.19 -0.18 -5.66
C SER A 193 24.98 0.58 -4.58
N ASN A 194 24.36 1.58 -3.95
CA ASN A 194 24.95 2.39 -2.87
C ASN A 194 24.15 2.26 -1.57
N LEU A 195 23.48 1.12 -1.38
CA LEU A 195 22.53 0.92 -0.29
C LEU A 195 23.20 1.04 1.09
N GLU A 196 24.33 0.36 1.28
CA GLU A 196 25.10 0.35 2.53
C GLU A 196 25.86 1.66 2.78
N HIS A 197 26.02 2.51 1.75
CA HIS A 197 26.83 3.73 1.83
C HIS A 197 26.07 4.86 2.56
N GLU A 198 26.33 5.06 3.85
CA GLU A 198 25.67 6.07 4.70
C GLU A 198 25.59 7.47 4.07
N GLY A 199 26.69 7.96 3.49
CA GLY A 199 26.78 9.30 2.89
C GLY A 199 26.11 9.47 1.52
N PHE A 200 25.42 8.46 0.99
CA PHE A 200 24.78 8.56 -0.32
C PHE A 200 23.56 9.48 -0.24
N ASN A 201 23.59 10.57 -1.03
CA ASN A 201 22.68 11.70 -0.88
C ASN A 201 22.19 12.21 -2.26
N PRO A 202 21.30 13.23 -2.31
CA PRO A 202 20.80 13.77 -3.56
C PRO A 202 21.88 14.28 -4.54
N ASP A 203 23.03 14.74 -4.08
CA ASP A 203 24.13 15.15 -4.96
C ASP A 203 24.80 13.95 -5.63
N CYS A 204 24.93 12.84 -4.91
CA CYS A 204 25.39 11.57 -5.48
C CYS A 204 24.45 11.14 -6.62
N LEU A 205 23.13 11.26 -6.43
CA LEU A 205 22.16 10.99 -7.50
C LEU A 205 22.29 11.96 -8.68
N CYS A 206 22.47 13.26 -8.43
CA CYS A 206 22.65 14.24 -9.49
C CYS A 206 23.87 13.89 -10.36
N LYS A 207 24.99 13.55 -9.71
CA LYS A 207 26.23 13.13 -10.39
C LYS A 207 26.02 11.83 -11.17
N GLY A 208 25.45 10.79 -10.54
CA GLY A 208 25.21 9.50 -11.17
C GLY A 208 24.23 9.55 -12.35
N MET A 209 23.31 10.51 -12.34
CA MET A 209 22.34 10.73 -13.42
C MET A 209 22.80 11.75 -14.47
N ALA A 210 23.95 12.42 -14.26
CA ALA A 210 24.39 13.57 -15.05
C ALA A 210 23.31 14.66 -15.21
N LEU A 211 22.60 14.97 -14.11
CA LEU A 211 21.54 15.97 -14.07
C LEU A 211 21.85 17.06 -13.05
N SER A 212 21.41 18.29 -13.35
CA SER A 212 21.36 19.34 -12.33
C SER A 212 20.37 18.99 -11.22
N ARG A 213 20.55 19.57 -10.02
CA ARG A 213 19.61 19.43 -8.91
C ARG A 213 18.17 19.77 -9.32
N THR A 214 17.97 20.90 -10.00
CA THR A 214 16.63 21.34 -10.41
C THR A 214 15.94 20.33 -11.33
N GLN A 215 16.68 19.78 -12.31
CA GLN A 215 16.13 18.77 -13.23
C GLN A 215 15.78 17.47 -12.50
N LEU A 216 16.69 16.97 -11.65
CA LEU A 216 16.47 15.76 -10.87
C LEU A 216 15.26 15.92 -9.94
N TYR A 217 15.23 16.99 -9.15
CA TYR A 217 14.16 17.25 -8.19
C TYR A 217 12.81 17.39 -8.87
N ARG A 218 12.75 18.16 -9.97
CA ARG A 218 11.50 18.34 -10.72
C ARG A 218 11.00 17.02 -11.31
N LYS A 219 11.87 16.27 -12.01
CA LYS A 219 11.48 15.04 -12.69
C LYS A 219 11.13 13.94 -11.69
N LEU A 220 11.96 13.71 -10.68
CA LEU A 220 11.70 12.68 -9.67
C LEU A 220 10.43 12.99 -8.89
N LYS A 221 10.27 14.23 -8.38
CA LYS A 221 9.06 14.61 -7.64
C LYS A 221 7.80 14.53 -8.49
N ALA A 222 7.88 14.81 -9.80
CA ALA A 222 6.73 14.65 -10.69
C ALA A 222 6.32 13.18 -10.87
N LEU A 223 7.27 12.24 -10.78
CA LEU A 223 7.03 10.81 -10.97
C LEU A 223 6.70 10.08 -9.65
N THR A 224 7.28 10.50 -8.53
CA THR A 224 7.19 9.79 -7.25
C THR A 224 6.46 10.58 -6.17
N HIS A 225 6.12 11.84 -6.43
CA HIS A 225 5.62 12.81 -5.46
C HIS A 225 6.55 13.06 -4.25
N GLN A 226 7.79 12.58 -4.32
CA GLN A 226 8.78 12.68 -3.25
C GLN A 226 10.03 13.46 -3.71
N PRO A 227 10.58 14.35 -2.87
CA PRO A 227 11.91 14.90 -3.08
C PRO A 227 12.99 13.79 -3.04
N PRO A 228 14.14 13.96 -3.75
CA PRO A 228 15.18 12.94 -3.81
C PRO A 228 15.69 12.41 -2.46
N ALA A 229 15.85 13.26 -1.45
CA ALA A 229 16.28 12.81 -0.12
C ALA A 229 15.27 11.83 0.52
N GLN A 230 13.98 12.15 0.42
CA GLN A 230 12.90 11.29 0.93
C GLN A 230 12.80 10.01 0.11
N TYR A 231 13.02 10.08 -1.21
CA TYR A 231 12.98 8.92 -2.08
C TYR A 231 14.14 7.94 -1.83
N ILE A 232 15.37 8.44 -1.55
CA ILE A 232 16.50 7.59 -1.13
C ILE A 232 16.14 6.84 0.16
N GLN A 233 15.65 7.57 1.18
CA GLN A 233 15.24 6.99 2.44
C GLN A 233 14.14 5.94 2.22
N PHE A 234 13.18 6.24 1.35
CA PHE A 234 12.10 5.34 1.00
C PHE A 234 12.62 4.00 0.44
N VAL A 235 13.49 4.03 -0.58
CA VAL A 235 14.08 2.82 -1.18
C VAL A 235 14.85 2.00 -0.13
N ARG A 236 15.63 2.66 0.73
CA ARG A 236 16.37 1.99 1.83
C ARG A 236 15.43 1.29 2.81
N LEU A 237 14.34 1.94 3.19
CA LEU A 237 13.35 1.38 4.12
C LEU A 237 12.60 0.19 3.50
N GLN A 238 12.30 0.22 2.20
CA GLN A 238 11.73 -0.93 1.50
C GLN A 238 12.67 -2.13 1.56
N LYS A 239 13.97 -1.92 1.30
CA LYS A 239 14.96 -3.01 1.38
C LYS A 239 15.17 -3.49 2.81
N ALA A 240 15.13 -2.60 3.79
CA ALA A 240 15.18 -2.97 5.20
C ALA A 240 14.01 -3.88 5.60
N LYS A 241 12.80 -3.56 5.14
CA LYS A 241 11.61 -4.40 5.33
C LYS A 241 11.82 -5.79 4.73
N GLU A 242 12.34 -5.87 3.51
CA GLU A 242 12.64 -7.15 2.86
C GLU A 242 13.65 -7.99 3.65
N TYR A 243 14.75 -7.38 4.13
CA TYR A 243 15.73 -8.07 4.97
C TYR A 243 15.10 -8.58 6.27
N LEU A 244 14.31 -7.77 6.96
CA LEU A 244 13.66 -8.19 8.21
C LEU A 244 12.68 -9.37 8.03
N GLN A 245 12.09 -9.52 6.84
CA GLN A 245 11.10 -10.57 6.57
C GLN A 245 11.73 -11.86 6.01
N ASN A 246 12.80 -11.71 5.23
CA ASN A 246 13.33 -12.78 4.38
C ASN A 246 14.73 -13.24 4.79
N THR A 247 15.35 -12.64 5.80
CA THR A 247 16.66 -13.04 6.31
C THR A 247 16.64 -13.15 7.84
N GLU A 248 17.70 -13.72 8.40
CA GLU A 248 17.90 -13.84 9.86
C GLU A 248 18.56 -12.59 10.48
N PHE A 249 18.71 -11.50 9.71
CA PHE A 249 19.39 -10.31 10.21
C PHE A 249 18.61 -9.67 11.35
N ASN A 250 19.32 -9.32 12.43
CA ASN A 250 18.75 -8.51 13.49
C ASN A 250 18.60 -7.04 13.06
N VAL A 251 17.81 -6.27 13.80
CA VAL A 251 17.52 -4.88 13.46
C VAL A 251 18.80 -4.03 13.34
N GLY A 252 19.81 -4.29 14.18
CA GLY A 252 21.10 -3.59 14.13
C GLY A 252 21.87 -3.88 12.84
N GLU A 253 21.92 -5.13 12.42
CA GLU A 253 22.54 -5.53 11.15
C GLU A 253 21.80 -4.93 9.95
N VAL A 254 20.47 -4.93 9.97
CA VAL A 254 19.67 -4.32 8.90
C VAL A 254 19.96 -2.82 8.78
N VAL A 255 20.07 -2.09 9.89
CA VAL A 255 20.42 -0.65 9.90
C VAL A 255 21.72 -0.39 9.15
N LEU A 256 22.74 -1.19 9.41
CA LEU A 256 24.04 -1.08 8.74
C LEU A 256 23.92 -1.44 7.25
N LYS A 257 23.22 -2.54 6.94
CA LYS A 257 23.01 -3.03 5.56
C LYS A 257 22.16 -2.12 4.69
N VAL A 258 21.41 -1.18 5.28
CA VAL A 258 20.65 -0.18 4.53
C VAL A 258 21.21 1.23 4.65
N GLY A 259 22.44 1.37 5.17
CA GLY A 259 23.19 2.62 5.17
C GLY A 259 22.56 3.72 6.02
N PHE A 260 21.94 3.38 7.15
CA PHE A 260 21.44 4.37 8.10
C PHE A 260 22.50 4.73 9.14
N ALA A 261 22.75 6.03 9.29
CA ALA A 261 23.72 6.60 10.23
C ALA A 261 23.47 6.24 11.70
N SER A 262 22.21 6.04 12.08
CA SER A 262 21.87 5.69 13.44
C SER A 262 20.62 4.82 13.53
N HIS A 263 20.63 3.96 14.54
CA HIS A 263 19.53 3.06 14.86
C HIS A 263 18.25 3.84 15.23
N SER A 264 18.40 4.96 15.94
CA SER A 264 17.28 5.83 16.34
C SER A 264 16.65 6.52 15.13
N HIS A 265 17.46 7.04 14.20
CA HIS A 265 16.95 7.62 12.97
C HIS A 265 16.24 6.56 12.13
N PHE A 266 16.84 5.38 11.97
CA PHE A 266 16.20 4.26 11.28
C PHE A 266 14.87 3.87 11.90
N THR A 267 14.82 3.64 13.21
CA THR A 267 13.59 3.20 13.88
C THR A 267 12.46 4.21 13.70
N ARG A 268 12.77 5.51 13.84
CA ARG A 268 11.80 6.58 13.60
C ARG A 268 11.35 6.61 12.15
N ALA A 269 12.29 6.60 11.21
CA ALA A 269 12.02 6.63 9.78
C ALA A 269 11.18 5.41 9.34
N PHE A 270 11.54 4.22 9.83
CA PHE A 270 10.84 2.97 9.56
C PHE A 270 9.43 2.98 10.13
N HIS A 271 9.25 3.45 11.37
CA HIS A 271 7.93 3.63 11.96
C HIS A 271 7.10 4.70 11.23
N ASP A 272 7.71 5.83 10.88
CA ASP A 272 7.04 6.89 10.14
C ASP A 272 6.61 6.44 8.75
N GLN A 273 7.40 5.56 8.13
CA GLN A 273 7.08 4.86 6.91
C GLN A 273 5.99 3.83 7.21
N PHE A 274 6.31 2.69 7.80
CA PHE A 274 5.42 1.52 7.85
C PHE A 274 4.39 1.52 8.98
N GLY A 275 4.34 2.53 9.84
CA GLY A 275 3.38 2.62 10.95
C GLY A 275 3.53 1.54 12.03
N PHE A 276 4.68 0.86 12.09
CA PHE A 276 5.05 -0.07 13.16
C PHE A 276 6.57 -0.12 13.32
N LYS A 277 7.06 -0.63 14.46
CA LYS A 277 8.50 -0.72 14.73
C LYS A 277 9.16 -1.85 13.92
N PRO A 278 10.44 -1.73 13.52
CA PRO A 278 11.15 -2.77 12.78
C PRO A 278 11.10 -4.16 13.44
N SER A 279 11.13 -4.21 14.77
CA SER A 279 11.11 -5.45 15.55
C SER A 279 9.87 -6.32 15.34
N PHE A 280 8.75 -5.74 14.90
CA PHE A 280 7.51 -6.49 14.64
C PHE A 280 7.60 -7.44 13.43
N LEU A 281 8.57 -7.25 12.53
CA LEU A 281 8.74 -8.10 11.35
C LEU A 281 9.72 -9.23 11.56
N LYS A 282 10.45 -9.22 12.69
CA LYS A 282 11.38 -10.29 12.99
C LYS A 282 10.57 -11.55 13.32
N LYS A 283 10.87 -12.68 12.66
CA LYS A 283 10.36 -13.97 13.11
C LYS A 283 10.89 -14.23 14.52
N ASP A 284 10.01 -14.60 15.44
CA ASP A 284 10.42 -15.09 16.75
C ASP A 284 11.25 -16.37 16.53
N ASN A 285 12.57 -16.27 16.70
CA ASN A 285 13.41 -17.46 16.88
C ASN A 285 13.27 -17.88 18.36
N PRO A 286 12.78 -19.08 18.66
CA PRO A 286 12.51 -19.52 20.03
C PRO A 286 13.77 -19.79 20.89
N GLU A 287 14.96 -19.29 20.52
CA GLU A 287 16.22 -19.70 21.17
C GLU A 287 16.90 -18.69 22.08
N ASN A 288 16.39 -17.46 22.27
CA ASN A 288 17.01 -16.50 23.19
C ASN A 288 16.14 -16.17 24.40
N GLY A 289 15.74 -17.22 25.12
CA GLY A 289 15.23 -17.14 26.49
C GLY A 289 16.08 -18.01 27.41
N THR A 290 17.16 -17.44 27.95
CA THR A 290 17.86 -17.93 29.14
C THR A 290 17.98 -16.81 30.15
#